data_AF-A0A3E1D7G2-F1
#
_entry.id   AF-A0A3E1D7G2-F1
#
_cell.length_a   1.000
_cell.length_b   1.000
_cell.length_c   1.000
_cell.angle_alpha   90.00
_cell.angle_beta   90.00
_cell.angle_gamma   90.00
#
_symmetry.space_group_name_H-M   'P 1'
#
loop_
_entity.id
_entity.type
_entity.pdbx_description
1 polymer ?
#
loop_
_entity_poly.entity_id
_entity_poly.type
_entity_poly.pdbx_seq_one_letter_code
_entity_poly.pdbx_strand_id
1 'polypeptide(L)'
;MATSKGVIQGYTGVATVDEKTQIIVDAQAHGTGSEQELLLPVIKATAALRHIDTVITADAGYHSPANLKALAEWQINAYIPDNGYRKRDERYADQYLYAVKPDPLWNKAKQAKKSNCFKPAGFRLADDCSHCVCPVCKRLQQWIGLHHQWLCGDEIQRSQTRLRTVQATQGMFAHPRKDSNTAGFFLPR
;
A
#
# COMPACT_ATOMS: atom_id res chain seq x y z
N MET A 1 -12.42 -17.67 10.84
CA MET A 1 -13.16 -17.04 9.71
C MET A 1 -12.70 -17.70 8.42
N ALA A 2 -13.61 -18.29 7.63
CA ALA A 2 -13.21 -18.98 6.41
C ALA A 2 -12.89 -17.96 5.30
N THR A 3 -11.66 -18.00 4.80
CA THR A 3 -11.26 -17.20 3.63
C THR A 3 -10.98 -18.13 2.46
N SER A 4 -10.98 -17.60 1.23
CA SER A 4 -10.64 -18.37 0.03
C SER A 4 -9.20 -18.90 -0.01
N LYS A 5 -8.42 -18.70 1.07
CA LYS A 5 -7.04 -19.17 1.23
C LYS A 5 -6.84 -20.07 2.46
N GLY A 6 -7.91 -20.52 3.11
CA GLY A 6 -7.87 -21.38 4.30
C GLY A 6 -8.48 -20.73 5.55
N VAL A 7 -8.35 -21.44 6.68
CA VAL A 7 -8.77 -20.95 8.00
C VAL A 7 -7.63 -20.14 8.60
N ILE A 8 -7.80 -18.83 8.68
CA ILE A 8 -6.95 -17.97 9.50
C ILE A 8 -7.66 -17.85 10.85
N GLN A 9 -6.96 -18.20 11.93
CA GLN A 9 -7.39 -17.82 13.28
C GLN A 9 -7.32 -16.29 13.36
N GLY A 10 -8.49 -15.66 13.26
CA GLY A 10 -8.64 -14.23 13.39
C GLY A 10 -8.90 -13.86 14.84
N TYR A 11 -8.47 -12.67 15.22
CA TYR A 11 -8.89 -12.02 16.46
C TYR A 11 -9.88 -10.92 16.13
N THR A 12 -10.85 -10.71 17.01
CA THR A 12 -11.72 -9.53 16.96
C THR A 12 -11.19 -8.51 17.93
N GLY A 13 -10.73 -7.38 17.39
CA GLY A 13 -10.36 -6.21 18.18
C GLY A 13 -11.59 -5.34 18.42
N VAL A 14 -11.78 -4.90 19.65
CA VAL A 14 -12.84 -3.95 20.02
C VAL A 14 -12.20 -2.77 20.72
N ALA A 15 -12.58 -1.56 20.33
CA ALA A 15 -12.14 -0.32 20.96
C ALA A 15 -13.37 0.51 21.32
N THR A 16 -13.38 1.05 22.54
CA THR A 16 -14.33 2.09 22.95
C THR A 16 -13.63 3.43 22.89
N VAL A 17 -14.27 4.41 22.29
CA VAL A 17 -13.73 5.75 22.10
C VAL A 17 -14.67 6.80 22.68
N ASP A 18 -14.11 7.87 23.22
CA ASP A 18 -14.86 9.08 23.53
C ASP A 18 -15.31 9.80 22.24
N GLU A 19 -16.54 10.28 22.21
CA GLU A 19 -17.12 10.95 21.03
C GLU A 19 -16.37 12.25 20.68
N LYS A 20 -16.07 13.08 21.68
CA LYS A 20 -15.58 14.46 21.45
C LYS A 20 -14.13 14.49 21.01
N THR A 21 -13.30 13.69 21.67
CA THR A 21 -11.85 13.73 21.53
C THR A 21 -11.29 12.51 20.80
N GLN A 22 -12.13 11.50 20.53
CA GLN A 22 -11.72 10.25 19.88
C GLN A 22 -10.60 9.52 20.63
N ILE A 23 -10.54 9.72 21.96
CA ILE A 23 -9.59 9.01 22.82
C ILE A 23 -10.11 7.60 23.06
N ILE A 24 -9.24 6.61 22.84
CA ILE A 24 -9.51 5.22 23.18
C ILE A 24 -9.50 5.09 24.71
N VAL A 25 -10.64 4.71 25.28
CA VAL A 25 -10.83 4.53 26.72
C VAL A 25 -10.76 3.07 27.15
N ASP A 26 -10.98 2.14 26.22
CA ASP A 26 -10.81 0.70 26.40
C ASP A 26 -10.48 0.06 25.06
N ALA A 27 -9.59 -0.93 25.05
CA ALA A 27 -9.22 -1.68 23.86
C ALA A 27 -8.95 -3.14 24.23
N GLN A 28 -9.62 -4.06 23.53
CA GLN A 28 -9.56 -5.49 23.82
C GLN A 28 -9.34 -6.28 22.53
N ALA A 29 -8.66 -7.41 22.63
CA ALA A 29 -8.47 -8.36 21.53
C ALA A 29 -8.95 -9.75 21.97
N HIS A 30 -9.89 -10.31 21.21
CA HIS A 30 -10.55 -11.56 21.55
C HIS A 30 -10.30 -12.62 20.48
N GLY A 31 -10.02 -13.86 20.89
CA GLY A 31 -9.79 -14.99 19.99
C GLY A 31 -11.05 -15.60 19.37
N THR A 32 -12.20 -14.91 19.47
CA THR A 32 -13.48 -15.31 18.86
C THR A 32 -13.76 -14.47 17.62
N GLY A 33 -14.46 -15.04 16.64
CA GLY A 33 -14.91 -14.32 15.45
C GLY A 33 -16.28 -13.66 15.60
N SER A 34 -16.96 -13.89 16.73
CA SER A 34 -18.30 -13.35 17.02
C SER A 34 -18.17 -12.02 17.74
N GLU A 35 -18.57 -10.92 17.09
CA GLU A 35 -18.56 -9.58 17.70
C GLU A 35 -19.65 -9.42 18.77
N GLN A 36 -20.77 -10.15 18.63
CA GLN A 36 -21.92 -10.03 19.53
C GLN A 36 -21.58 -10.30 20.99
N GLU A 37 -20.66 -11.25 21.24
CA GLU A 37 -20.26 -11.67 22.59
C GLU A 37 -19.40 -10.61 23.31
N LEU A 38 -18.86 -9.64 22.58
CA LEU A 38 -17.82 -8.74 23.08
C LEU A 38 -18.35 -7.42 23.63
N LEU A 39 -19.61 -7.07 23.35
CA LEU A 39 -20.19 -5.80 23.77
C LEU A 39 -20.26 -5.66 25.30
N LEU A 40 -20.84 -6.66 25.98
CA LEU A 40 -21.07 -6.58 27.42
C LEU A 40 -19.77 -6.52 28.24
N PRO A 41 -18.71 -7.31 27.92
CA PRO A 41 -17.40 -7.14 28.55
C PRO A 41 -16.82 -5.73 28.42
N VAL A 42 -16.91 -5.12 27.23
CA VAL A 42 -16.40 -3.78 26.96
C VAL A 42 -17.19 -2.70 27.73
N ILE A 43 -18.51 -2.88 27.83
CA ILE A 43 -19.36 -2.02 28.66
C ILE A 43 -19.04 -2.19 30.15
N LYS A 44 -18.66 -3.37 30.62
CA LYS A 44 -18.19 -3.52 32.00
C LYS A 44 -16.85 -2.82 32.22
N ALA A 45 -15.90 -2.95 31.29
CA ALA A 45 -14.58 -2.35 31.40
C ALA A 45 -14.62 -0.82 31.49
N THR A 46 -15.57 -0.19 30.79
CA THR A 46 -15.72 1.27 30.76
C THR A 46 -16.59 1.84 31.89
N ALA A 47 -17.09 1.02 32.81
CA ALA A 47 -18.04 1.45 33.84
C ALA A 47 -17.55 2.61 34.71
N ALA A 48 -16.26 2.63 35.08
CA ALA A 48 -15.67 3.68 35.92
C ALA A 48 -15.57 5.05 35.21
N LEU A 49 -15.69 5.08 33.89
CA LEU A 49 -15.57 6.29 33.07
C LEU A 49 -16.92 6.88 32.67
N ARG A 50 -18.02 6.18 32.94
CA ARG A 50 -19.36 6.59 32.54
C ARG A 50 -20.07 7.39 33.62
N HIS A 51 -20.87 8.35 33.17
CA HIS A 51 -21.91 9.01 33.96
C HIS A 51 -23.27 8.38 33.65
N ILE A 52 -24.30 8.70 34.46
CA ILE A 52 -25.67 8.23 34.23
C ILE A 52 -26.23 8.70 32.87
N ASP A 53 -25.74 9.83 32.37
CA ASP A 53 -26.14 10.41 31.07
C ASP A 53 -25.27 9.92 29.90
N THR A 54 -24.29 9.05 30.14
CA THR A 54 -23.43 8.55 29.07
C THR A 54 -24.24 7.65 28.13
N VAL A 55 -24.25 8.02 26.86
CA VAL A 55 -24.85 7.24 25.78
C VAL A 55 -23.80 6.32 25.15
N ILE A 56 -24.14 5.05 25.00
CA ILE A 56 -23.29 4.07 24.31
C ILE A 56 -23.83 3.80 22.91
N THR A 57 -23.02 4.06 21.89
CA THR A 57 -23.33 3.68 20.51
C THR A 57 -22.45 2.52 20.09
N ALA A 58 -23.03 1.51 19.42
CA ALA A 58 -22.27 0.40 18.87
C ALA A 58 -22.76 0.05 17.47
N ASP A 59 -21.88 -0.56 16.66
CA ASP A 59 -22.20 -1.01 15.32
C ASP A 59 -23.25 -2.13 15.31
N ALA A 60 -23.90 -2.33 14.16
CA ALA A 60 -24.90 -3.40 13.98
C ALA A 60 -24.35 -4.80 14.26
N GLY A 61 -23.04 -5.02 14.12
CA GLY A 61 -22.38 -6.29 14.47
C GLY A 61 -22.60 -6.72 15.92
N TYR A 62 -22.81 -5.76 16.83
CA TYR A 62 -23.07 -6.02 18.26
C TYR A 62 -24.54 -6.24 18.59
N HIS A 63 -25.45 -6.13 17.61
CA HIS A 63 -26.88 -6.31 17.84
C HIS A 63 -27.20 -7.79 18.16
N SER A 64 -27.64 -8.04 19.39
CA SER A 64 -28.25 -9.30 19.78
C SER A 64 -29.37 -9.08 20.82
N PRO A 65 -30.44 -9.90 20.83
CA PRO A 65 -31.49 -9.79 21.85
C PRO A 65 -30.96 -9.94 23.27
N ALA A 66 -29.94 -10.78 23.48
CA ALA A 66 -29.29 -10.96 24.77
C ALA A 66 -28.57 -9.69 25.24
N ASN A 67 -27.85 -9.01 24.33
CA ASN A 67 -27.19 -7.74 24.63
C ASN A 67 -28.21 -6.66 24.99
N LEU A 68 -29.27 -6.50 24.19
CA LEU A 68 -30.31 -5.50 24.45
C LEU A 68 -31.01 -5.72 25.80
N LYS A 69 -31.29 -6.98 26.15
CA LYS A 69 -31.87 -7.34 27.45
C LYS A 69 -30.93 -6.95 28.60
N ALA A 70 -29.65 -7.29 28.50
CA ALA A 70 -28.66 -6.95 29.53
C ALA A 70 -28.47 -5.42 29.68
N LEU A 71 -28.48 -4.67 28.58
CA LEU A 71 -28.39 -3.21 28.61
C LEU A 71 -29.60 -2.56 29.31
N ALA A 72 -30.80 -3.08 29.03
CA ALA A 72 -32.01 -2.64 29.69
C ALA A 72 -31.99 -2.96 31.20
N GLU A 73 -31.55 -4.16 31.58
CA GLU A 73 -31.40 -4.56 32.98
C GLU A 73 -30.38 -3.68 33.72
N TRP A 74 -29.29 -3.30 33.06
CA TRP A 74 -28.26 -2.42 33.64
C TRP A 74 -28.60 -0.93 33.55
N GLN A 75 -29.76 -0.57 33.01
CA GLN A 75 -30.19 0.82 32.81
C GLN A 75 -29.14 1.64 32.04
N ILE A 76 -28.46 1.03 31.06
CA ILE A 76 -27.49 1.69 30.19
C ILE A 76 -28.22 2.28 28.99
N ASN A 77 -28.11 3.59 28.79
CA ASN A 77 -28.64 4.24 27.60
C ASN A 77 -27.75 3.88 26.39
N ALA A 78 -28.26 3.03 25.49
CA ALA A 78 -27.49 2.52 24.36
C ALA A 78 -28.29 2.49 23.05
N TYR A 79 -27.64 2.85 21.95
CA TYR A 79 -28.18 2.81 20.59
C TYR A 79 -27.38 1.83 19.74
N ILE A 80 -28.03 0.72 19.35
CA ILE A 80 -27.42 -0.32 18.53
C ILE A 80 -28.39 -0.63 17.38
N PRO A 81 -28.02 -0.35 16.12
CA PRO A 81 -28.89 -0.62 14.99
C PRO A 81 -28.99 -2.12 14.72
N ASP A 82 -30.14 -2.60 14.27
CA ASP A 82 -30.31 -4.00 13.86
C ASP A 82 -29.62 -4.30 12.52
N ASN A 83 -29.34 -5.57 12.25
CA ASN A 83 -28.67 -6.00 11.01
C ASN A 83 -29.40 -5.61 9.72
N GLY A 84 -30.70 -5.31 9.77
CA GLY A 84 -31.51 -4.89 8.64
C GLY A 84 -31.59 -3.37 8.44
N TYR A 85 -31.01 -2.54 9.32
CA TYR A 85 -31.23 -1.09 9.30
C TYR A 85 -30.89 -0.45 7.96
N ARG A 86 -29.76 -0.85 7.35
CA ARG A 86 -29.31 -0.34 6.04
C ARG A 86 -30.29 -0.64 4.91
N LYS A 87 -31.11 -1.69 5.02
CA LYS A 87 -32.11 -2.02 3.97
C LYS A 87 -33.36 -1.15 4.03
N ARG A 88 -33.62 -0.53 5.18
CA ARG A 88 -34.85 0.26 5.42
C ARG A 88 -34.62 1.75 5.34
N ASP A 89 -33.37 2.19 5.46
CA ASP A 89 -32.99 3.59 5.49
C ASP A 89 -32.76 4.12 4.08
N GLU A 90 -33.54 5.15 3.70
CA GLU A 90 -33.54 5.78 2.38
C GLU A 90 -32.15 6.29 1.97
N ARG A 91 -31.31 6.67 2.94
CA ARG A 91 -29.93 7.12 2.68
C ARG A 91 -29.06 6.03 2.05
N TYR A 92 -29.46 4.76 2.19
CA TYR A 92 -28.78 3.59 1.63
C TYR A 92 -29.54 2.96 0.45
N ALA A 93 -30.51 3.66 -0.14
CA ALA A 93 -31.32 3.15 -1.25
C ALA A 93 -30.46 2.61 -2.40
N ASP A 94 -29.34 3.28 -2.74
CA ASP A 94 -28.45 2.91 -3.83
C ASP A 94 -27.42 1.81 -3.50
N GLN A 95 -27.50 1.18 -2.31
CA GLN A 95 -26.52 0.16 -1.90
C GLN A 95 -26.47 -1.05 -2.86
N TYR A 96 -27.56 -1.35 -3.56
CA TYR A 96 -27.62 -2.44 -4.55
C TYR A 96 -26.66 -2.24 -5.73
N LEU A 97 -26.28 -0.99 -6.06
CA LEU A 97 -25.31 -0.71 -7.12
C LEU A 97 -23.94 -1.35 -6.83
N TYR A 98 -23.56 -1.44 -5.55
CA TYR A 98 -22.31 -2.04 -5.10
C TYR A 98 -22.42 -3.56 -4.85
N ALA A 99 -23.64 -4.12 -4.90
CA ALA A 99 -23.87 -5.56 -4.80
C ALA A 99 -23.67 -6.28 -6.14
N VAL A 100 -23.62 -5.54 -7.25
CA VAL A 100 -23.29 -6.05 -8.59
C VAL A 100 -21.80 -6.40 -8.62
N LYS A 101 -21.48 -7.57 -8.06
CA LYS A 101 -20.17 -8.19 -8.29
C LYS A 101 -20.15 -8.68 -9.73
N PRO A 102 -19.05 -8.50 -10.47
CA PRO A 102 -18.86 -9.24 -11.72
C PRO A 102 -19.00 -10.74 -11.40
N ASP A 103 -19.53 -11.50 -12.37
CA ASP A 103 -19.81 -12.94 -12.31
C ASP A 103 -18.85 -13.70 -11.37
N PRO A 104 -19.29 -14.57 -10.44
CA PRO A 104 -18.39 -15.32 -9.55
C PRO A 104 -17.26 -16.08 -10.28
N LEU A 105 -17.42 -16.39 -11.57
CA LEU A 105 -16.38 -16.85 -12.48
C LEU A 105 -15.51 -15.72 -13.07
N TRP A 106 -15.44 -14.56 -12.41
CA TRP A 106 -14.61 -13.46 -12.87
C TRP A 106 -13.18 -13.93 -12.95
N ASN A 107 -12.54 -13.66 -14.08
CA ASN A 107 -11.19 -14.11 -14.34
C ASN A 107 -10.22 -13.47 -13.34
N LYS A 108 -9.89 -14.21 -12.27
CA LYS A 108 -8.92 -13.85 -11.23
C LYS A 108 -7.47 -13.92 -11.73
N ALA A 109 -7.24 -14.12 -13.03
CA ALA A 109 -5.91 -13.96 -13.60
C ALA A 109 -5.37 -12.60 -13.18
N LYS A 110 -4.11 -12.57 -12.75
CA LYS A 110 -3.42 -11.32 -12.46
C LYS A 110 -3.47 -10.46 -13.72
N GLN A 111 -4.35 -9.46 -13.73
CA GLN A 111 -4.32 -8.43 -14.75
C GLN A 111 -2.92 -7.83 -14.75
N ALA A 112 -2.33 -7.71 -15.95
CA ALA A 112 -1.01 -7.12 -16.10
C ALA A 112 -1.07 -5.71 -15.50
N LYS A 113 -0.38 -5.50 -14.36
CA LYS A 113 -0.29 -4.18 -13.74
C LYS A 113 0.37 -3.26 -14.73
N LYS A 114 -0.36 -2.25 -15.20
CA LYS A 114 0.27 -1.09 -15.84
C LYS A 114 1.17 -0.45 -14.76
N SER A 115 2.48 -0.51 -14.95
CA SER A 115 3.40 0.15 -14.03
C SER A 115 3.22 1.65 -14.18
N ASN A 116 2.89 2.34 -13.09
CA ASN A 116 2.85 3.81 -13.04
C ASN A 116 4.25 4.44 -13.16
N CYS A 117 5.31 3.64 -13.10
CA CYS A 117 6.69 4.07 -13.26
C CYS A 117 7.19 3.83 -14.68
N PHE A 118 7.95 4.80 -15.20
CA PHE A 118 8.71 4.62 -16.44
C PHE A 118 9.79 3.55 -16.25
N LYS A 119 9.89 2.62 -17.19
CA LYS A 119 10.94 1.60 -17.18
C LYS A 119 12.27 2.21 -17.66
N PRO A 120 13.43 1.74 -17.17
CA PRO A 120 14.74 2.21 -17.64
C PRO A 120 14.91 2.17 -19.17
N ALA A 121 14.31 1.16 -19.83
CA ALA A 121 14.31 1.03 -21.30
C ALA A 121 13.59 2.16 -22.05
N GLY A 122 12.76 2.95 -21.37
CA GLY A 122 12.09 4.11 -21.94
C GLY A 122 12.96 5.38 -21.97
N PHE A 123 14.11 5.37 -21.29
CA PHE A 123 15.00 6.52 -21.27
C PHE A 123 16.01 6.41 -22.41
N ARG A 124 16.18 7.52 -23.15
CA ARG A 124 17.16 7.63 -24.24
C ARG A 124 18.32 8.49 -23.75
N LEU A 125 19.54 7.98 -23.87
CA LEU A 125 20.74 8.78 -23.67
C LEU A 125 20.93 9.67 -24.91
N ALA A 126 21.22 10.96 -24.71
CA ALA A 126 21.57 11.84 -25.81
C ALA A 126 22.90 11.42 -26.46
N ASP A 127 23.09 11.73 -27.75
CA ASP A 127 24.24 11.28 -28.53
C ASP A 127 25.58 11.79 -27.98
N ASP A 128 25.55 12.95 -27.33
CA ASP A 128 26.68 13.58 -26.64
C ASP A 128 26.93 13.01 -25.23
N CYS A 129 26.14 12.01 -24.81
CA CYS A 129 26.17 11.38 -23.49
C CYS A 129 26.01 12.37 -22.31
N SER A 130 25.52 13.59 -22.54
CA SER A 130 25.45 14.64 -21.50
C SER A 130 24.22 14.51 -20.61
N HIS A 131 23.15 13.85 -21.08
CA HIS A 131 21.89 13.73 -20.35
C HIS A 131 21.04 12.56 -20.86
N CYS A 132 20.09 12.13 -20.02
CA CYS A 132 19.04 11.18 -20.41
C CYS A 132 17.70 11.91 -20.61
N VAL A 133 16.96 11.52 -21.64
CA VAL A 133 15.61 12.02 -21.95
C VAL A 133 14.59 10.94 -21.58
N CYS A 134 13.55 11.31 -20.82
CA CYS A 134 12.48 10.40 -20.43
C CYS A 134 11.48 10.17 -21.57
N PRO A 135 10.60 9.13 -21.48
CA PRO A 135 9.56 8.87 -22.49
C PRO A 135 8.59 10.01 -22.77
N VAL A 136 8.50 11.00 -21.86
CA VAL A 136 7.67 12.20 -21.99
C VAL A 136 8.52 13.40 -22.46
N CYS A 137 9.66 13.14 -23.09
CA CYS A 137 10.58 14.12 -23.66
C CYS A 137 11.12 15.17 -22.66
N LYS A 138 11.17 14.85 -21.36
CA LYS A 138 11.81 15.71 -20.36
C LYS A 138 13.24 15.28 -20.11
N ARG A 139 14.14 16.27 -20.00
CA ARG A 139 15.55 16.10 -19.67
C ARG A 139 15.71 15.76 -18.19
N LEU A 140 16.36 14.65 -17.88
CA LEU A 140 16.84 14.36 -16.53
C LEU A 140 18.03 15.27 -16.24
N GLN A 141 17.91 16.12 -15.23
CA GLN A 141 19.03 16.90 -14.76
C GLN A 141 19.96 16.02 -13.92
N GLN A 142 21.27 16.07 -14.20
CA GLN A 142 22.26 15.48 -13.31
C GLN A 142 22.25 16.26 -12.00
N TRP A 143 21.77 15.64 -10.94
CA TRP A 143 21.89 16.18 -9.60
C TRP A 143 23.30 15.86 -9.08
N ILE A 144 24.24 16.77 -9.30
CA ILE A 144 25.54 16.76 -8.62
C ILE A 144 25.29 17.44 -7.26
N GLY A 145 24.76 16.67 -6.32
CA GLY A 145 24.42 17.12 -4.97
C GLY A 145 24.84 16.09 -3.95
N LEU A 146 25.89 16.39 -3.22
CA LEU A 146 26.30 15.70 -1.99
C LEU A 146 25.19 15.83 -0.94
N HIS A 147 24.15 14.99 -0.97
CA HIS A 147 23.33 14.74 0.21
C HIS A 147 22.77 13.32 0.17
N HIS A 148 23.28 12.51 1.09
CA HIS A 148 22.96 11.11 1.28
C HIS A 148 21.60 10.98 1.95
N GLN A 149 20.49 10.92 1.18
CA GLN A 149 19.26 10.35 1.73
C GLN A 149 18.31 9.77 0.67
N TRP A 150 18.28 8.44 0.64
CA TRP A 150 17.19 7.55 0.20
C TRP A 150 16.78 7.58 -1.28
N LEU A 151 17.52 6.79 -2.07
CA LEU A 151 16.94 6.03 -3.18
C LEU A 151 17.46 4.59 -3.07
N CYS A 152 16.55 3.61 -3.15
CA CYS A 152 16.80 2.16 -3.10
C CYS A 152 18.16 1.74 -3.71
N GLY A 153 19.02 1.16 -2.87
CA GLY A 153 20.46 1.05 -3.10
C GLY A 153 20.97 0.01 -4.11
N ASP A 154 20.13 -0.85 -4.70
CA ASP A 154 20.68 -2.05 -5.38
C ASP A 154 20.68 -2.01 -6.92
N GLU A 155 19.87 -1.17 -7.58
CA GLU A 155 19.80 -1.16 -9.05
C GLU A 155 20.65 -0.08 -9.73
N ILE A 156 21.14 0.93 -9.00
CA ILE A 156 21.96 2.02 -9.54
C ILE A 156 23.44 1.59 -9.67
N GLN A 157 23.93 0.65 -8.85
CA GLN A 157 25.32 0.18 -8.95
C GLN A 157 25.57 -0.61 -10.25
N ARG A 158 24.61 -1.42 -10.71
CA ARG A 158 24.78 -2.25 -11.94
C ARG A 158 24.79 -1.43 -13.23
N SER A 159 24.14 -0.27 -13.26
CA SER A 159 24.14 0.60 -14.44
C SER A 159 25.43 1.43 -14.56
N GLN A 160 26.03 1.82 -13.43
CA GLN A 160 27.32 2.53 -13.41
C GLN A 160 28.48 1.65 -13.85
N THR A 161 28.49 0.36 -13.52
CA THR A 161 29.52 -0.59 -13.99
C THR A 161 29.47 -0.75 -15.51
N ARG A 162 28.27 -0.70 -16.11
CA ARG A 162 28.06 -0.85 -17.57
C ARG A 162 28.47 0.38 -18.37
N LEU A 163 28.30 1.59 -17.80
CA LEU A 163 28.78 2.83 -18.42
C LEU A 163 30.32 2.92 -18.42
N ARG A 164 30.97 2.47 -17.35
CA ARG A 164 32.45 2.43 -17.29
C ARG A 164 33.08 1.41 -18.24
N THR A 165 32.40 0.28 -18.52
CA THR A 165 32.90 -0.71 -19.48
C THR A 165 32.76 -0.25 -20.93
N VAL A 166 31.73 0.54 -21.26
CA VAL A 166 31.56 1.12 -22.61
C VAL A 166 32.54 2.27 -22.87
N GLN A 167 32.88 3.07 -21.85
CA GLN A 167 33.88 4.13 -21.98
C GLN A 167 35.32 3.59 -22.12
N ALA A 168 35.64 2.44 -21.50
CA ALA A 168 36.96 1.83 -21.61
C ALA A 168 37.23 1.21 -23.00
N THR A 169 36.21 0.72 -23.70
CA THR A 169 36.37 0.10 -25.03
C THR A 169 36.45 1.13 -26.16
N GLN A 170 35.92 2.34 -25.98
CA GLN A 170 36.03 3.41 -26.98
C GLN A 170 37.36 4.20 -26.93
N GLY A 171 38.15 4.05 -25.86
CA GLY A 171 39.45 4.72 -25.69
C GLY A 171 40.66 4.01 -26.32
N MET A 172 40.52 2.80 -26.88
CA MET A 172 41.66 2.03 -27.43
C MET A 172 41.83 2.09 -28.96
N PHE A 173 40.98 2.82 -29.69
CA PHE A 173 41.08 2.94 -31.15
C PHE A 173 41.03 4.39 -31.62
N ALA A 174 42.09 5.16 -31.39
CA ALA A 174 42.40 6.36 -32.19
C ALA A 174 43.81 6.90 -31.89
N HIS A 175 44.82 6.45 -32.63
CA HIS A 175 45.98 7.32 -32.91
C HIS A 175 46.19 7.45 -34.42
N PRO A 176 46.53 8.67 -34.90
CA PRO A 176 46.37 9.06 -36.30
C PRO A 176 47.64 8.76 -37.12
N ARG A 177 47.43 8.49 -38.41
CA ARG A 177 48.46 8.48 -39.44
C ARG A 177 49.18 9.84 -39.50
N LYS A 178 50.51 9.82 -39.62
CA LYS A 178 51.29 10.88 -40.27
C LYS A 178 52.32 10.24 -41.19
N ASP A 179 52.21 10.60 -42.47
CA ASP A 179 53.10 10.25 -43.56
C ASP A 179 54.37 11.13 -43.55
N SER A 180 55.53 10.57 -43.89
CA SER A 180 56.48 11.07 -44.91
C SER A 180 57.85 10.39 -44.82
N ASN A 181 58.30 9.80 -45.95
CA ASN A 181 59.68 9.55 -46.44
C ASN A 181 60.81 9.30 -45.41
N THR A 182 61.59 8.21 -45.54
CA THR A 182 62.78 8.05 -46.42
C THR A 182 63.50 6.72 -46.08
N ALA A 183 63.88 5.96 -47.12
CA ALA A 183 65.01 5.00 -47.24
C ALA A 183 65.24 3.83 -46.25
N GLY A 184 65.53 2.65 -46.84
CA GLY A 184 66.40 1.61 -46.26
C GLY A 184 65.72 0.26 -45.98
N PHE A 185 65.51 -0.58 -46.99
CA PHE A 185 66.34 -1.76 -47.33
C PHE A 185 66.24 -2.99 -46.39
N PHE A 186 65.83 -4.10 -47.04
CA PHE A 186 66.21 -5.51 -46.83
C PHE A 186 65.55 -6.39 -45.74
N LEU A 187 64.74 -7.33 -46.23
CA LEU A 187 64.52 -8.72 -45.77
C LEU A 187 65.86 -9.51 -45.65
N PRO A 188 65.89 -10.81 -45.29
CA PRO A 188 65.00 -11.64 -44.46
C PRO A 188 65.78 -12.50 -43.42
N ARG A 189 65.08 -13.13 -42.48
CA ARG A 189 64.95 -14.60 -42.35
C ARG A 189 64.16 -14.96 -41.10
#